data_AF-A0A962YCK8-F1
#
_entry.id   AF-A0A962YCK8-F1
#
_cell.length_a   1.000
_cell.length_b   1.000
_cell.length_c   1.000
_cell.angle_alpha   90.00
_cell.angle_beta   90.00
_cell.angle_gamma   90.00
#
_symmetry.space_group_name_H-M   'P 1'
#
loop_
_entity.id
_entity.type
_entity.pdbx_description
1 polymer ?
#
loop_
_entity_poly.entity_id
_entity_poly.type
_entity_poly.pdbx_seq_one_letter_code
_entity_poly.pdbx_strand_id
1 'polypeptide(L)'
;GEALALGDANEIDPALLLEALNAGSGQSRVSELHTPRWVLSGTFDSGFSMGLMRKDVGLALALAEQTQTAAPLTRTMVELWRSAELGDQDDFTRLAQFTREGRHERD
;
A
#
# COMPACT_ATOMS: atom_id res chain seq x y z
N GLY A 1 -2.02 -3.38 -1.28
CA GLY A 1 -3.37 -2.99 -0.82
C GLY A 1 -4.37 -3.29 -1.90
N GLU A 2 -4.36 -2.50 -2.98
CA GLU A 2 -5.37 -2.54 -4.05
C GLU A 2 -5.65 -3.93 -4.63
N ALA A 3 -4.62 -4.74 -4.94
CA ALA A 3 -4.83 -6.11 -5.42
C ALA A 3 -5.64 -6.97 -4.43
N LEU A 4 -5.30 -6.90 -3.14
CA LEU A 4 -6.04 -7.61 -2.09
C LEU A 4 -7.48 -7.08 -1.95
N ALA A 5 -7.67 -5.76 -2.05
CA ALA A 5 -8.99 -5.14 -2.02
C ALA A 5 -9.85 -5.56 -3.21
N LEU A 6 -9.27 -5.68 -4.41
CA LEU A 6 -9.95 -6.20 -5.59
C LEU A 6 -10.32 -7.68 -5.43
N GLY A 7 -9.46 -8.48 -4.81
CA GLY A 7 -9.78 -9.87 -4.47
C GLY A 7 -10.96 -9.97 -3.51
N ASP A 8 -10.88 -9.26 -2.39
CA ASP A 8 -11.93 -9.16 -1.36
C ASP A 8 -13.26 -8.71 -1.99
N ALA A 9 -13.20 -7.73 -2.89
CA ALA A 9 -14.32 -7.22 -3.65
C ALA A 9 -15.00 -8.25 -4.59
N ASN A 10 -14.32 -9.35 -4.91
CA ASN A 10 -14.80 -10.43 -5.76
C ASN A 10 -14.85 -11.76 -4.99
N GLU A 11 -14.93 -11.71 -3.66
CA GLU A 11 -15.04 -12.88 -2.77
C GLU A 11 -13.87 -13.87 -2.92
N ILE A 12 -12.70 -13.38 -3.35
CA ILE A 12 -11.47 -14.17 -3.43
C ILE A 12 -10.76 -14.06 -2.10
N ASP A 13 -10.42 -15.21 -1.50
CA ASP A 13 -9.60 -15.29 -0.29
C ASP A 13 -8.29 -14.50 -0.50
N PRO A 14 -8.02 -13.45 0.30
CA PRO A 14 -6.80 -12.66 0.20
C PRO A 14 -5.52 -13.48 0.35
N ALA A 15 -5.53 -14.56 1.13
CA ALA A 15 -4.39 -15.45 1.29
C ALA A 15 -4.11 -16.23 0.00
N LEU A 16 -5.15 -16.77 -0.63
CA LEU A 16 -5.04 -17.47 -1.91
C LEU A 16 -4.62 -16.53 -3.04
N LEU A 17 -5.16 -15.31 -3.07
CA LEU A 17 -4.73 -14.30 -4.04
C LEU A 17 -3.24 -13.97 -3.88
N LEU A 18 -2.78 -13.82 -2.64
CA LEU A 18 -1.38 -13.53 -2.36
C LEU A 18 -0.46 -14.70 -2.74
N GLU A 19 -0.88 -15.94 -2.52
CA GLU A 19 -0.18 -17.14 -2.98
C GLU A 19 -0.04 -17.14 -4.51
N ALA A 20 -1.13 -16.92 -5.24
CA ALA A 20 -1.13 -16.85 -6.69
C ALA A 20 -0.24 -15.71 -7.22
N LEU A 21 -0.28 -14.54 -6.56
CA LEU A 21 0.57 -13.39 -6.89
C LEU A 21 2.06 -13.73 -6.72
N ASN A 22 2.41 -14.38 -5.61
CA ASN A 22 3.79 -14.74 -5.28
C ASN A 22 4.33 -15.90 -6.13
N ALA A 23 3.46 -16.73 -6.71
CA ALA A 23 3.85 -17.77 -7.67
C ALA A 23 4.18 -17.22 -9.07
N GLY A 24 3.82 -15.96 -9.36
CA GLY A 24 4.01 -15.32 -10.66
C GLY A 24 5.04 -14.19 -10.63
N SER A 25 5.09 -13.42 -11.73
CA SER A 25 5.97 -12.25 -11.87
C SER A 25 5.55 -11.04 -11.01
N GLY A 26 4.39 -11.10 -10.36
CA GLY A 26 3.91 -10.07 -9.44
C GLY A 26 4.51 -10.15 -8.03
N GLN A 27 5.35 -11.15 -7.78
CA GLN A 27 6.08 -11.35 -6.53
C GLN A 27 7.00 -10.16 -6.23
N SER A 28 7.07 -9.80 -4.95
CA SER A 28 8.01 -8.82 -4.40
C SER A 28 8.29 -9.15 -2.94
N ARG A 29 9.36 -8.59 -2.40
CA ARG A 29 9.64 -8.68 -0.95
C ARG A 29 8.48 -8.16 -0.09
N VAL A 30 7.71 -7.19 -0.59
CA VAL A 30 6.51 -6.67 0.09
C VAL A 30 5.39 -7.71 0.12
N SER A 31 5.14 -8.41 -0.99
CA SER A 31 4.08 -9.44 -1.06
C SER A 31 4.47 -10.73 -0.34
N GLU A 32 5.76 -11.06 -0.27
CA GLU A 32 6.24 -12.27 0.43
C GLU A 32 6.36 -12.09 1.94
N LEU A 33 6.86 -10.94 2.39
CA LEU A 33 7.22 -10.75 3.80
C LEU A 33 6.29 -9.78 4.52
N HIS A 34 6.06 -8.60 3.95
CA HIS A 34 5.37 -7.52 4.65
C HIS A 34 3.86 -7.77 4.69
N THR A 35 3.30 -8.20 3.56
CA THR A 35 1.85 -8.36 3.40
C THR A 35 1.28 -9.45 4.29
N PRO A 36 1.83 -10.68 4.35
CA PRO A 36 1.33 -11.69 5.28
C PRO A 36 1.49 -11.26 6.74
N ARG A 37 2.64 -10.65 7.08
CA ARG A 37 3.02 -10.36 8.46
C ARG A 37 2.24 -9.21 9.09
N TRP A 38 1.97 -8.16 8.32
CA TRP A 38 1.41 -6.91 8.86
C TRP A 38 0.04 -6.54 8.29
N VAL A 39 -0.24 -6.95 7.05
CA VAL A 39 -1.49 -6.58 6.36
C VAL A 39 -2.56 -7.66 6.53
N LEU A 40 -2.26 -8.92 6.21
CA LEU A 40 -3.21 -10.03 6.34
C LEU A 40 -3.47 -10.40 7.81
N SER A 41 -2.45 -10.30 8.66
CA SER A 41 -2.58 -10.49 10.11
C SER A 41 -3.40 -9.39 10.79
N GLY A 42 -3.52 -8.22 10.16
CA GLY A 42 -4.15 -7.04 10.72
C GLY A 42 -3.35 -6.33 11.82
N THR A 43 -2.06 -6.66 12.02
CA THR A 43 -1.27 -6.08 13.12
C THR A 43 -0.79 -4.66 12.86
N PHE A 44 -0.48 -4.33 11.60
CA PHE A 44 0.02 -3.02 11.17
C PHE A 44 1.10 -2.43 12.11
N ASP A 45 2.10 -3.25 12.43
CA ASP A 45 3.15 -2.94 13.42
C ASP A 45 4.56 -3.15 12.82
N SER A 46 4.77 -2.70 11.59
CA SER A 46 6.08 -2.76 10.92
C SER A 46 7.15 -1.92 11.62
N GLY A 47 6.72 -0.92 12.40
CA GLY A 47 7.61 0.03 13.07
C GLY A 47 8.06 1.19 12.18
N PHE A 48 7.49 1.31 10.97
CA PHE A 48 7.76 2.42 10.06
C PHE A 48 6.52 3.31 9.93
N SER A 49 6.67 4.59 10.28
CA SER A 49 5.52 5.47 10.38
C SER A 49 5.09 6.07 9.03
N MET A 50 3.81 6.40 8.94
CA MET A 50 3.18 7.07 7.82
C MET A 50 3.88 8.41 7.52
N GLY A 51 4.25 9.18 8.55
CA GLY A 51 5.01 10.42 8.40
C GLY A 51 6.38 10.21 7.75
N LEU A 52 7.10 9.14 8.11
CA LEU A 52 8.38 8.79 7.46
C LEU A 52 8.17 8.37 6.01
N MET A 53 7.13 7.59 5.70
CA MET A 53 6.82 7.22 4.33
C MET A 53 6.48 8.44 3.46
N ARG A 54 5.61 9.35 3.94
CA ARG A 54 5.28 10.63 3.26
C ARG A 54 6.52 11.46 2.94
N LYS A 55 7.45 11.55 3.90
CA LYS A 55 8.73 12.23 3.71
C LYS A 55 9.53 11.57 2.58
N ASP A 56 9.71 10.25 2.61
CA ASP A 56 10.57 9.54 1.67
C ASP A 56 10.01 9.59 0.23
N VAL A 57 8.69 9.38 0.04
CA VAL A 57 8.07 9.52 -1.29
C VAL A 57 8.09 10.97 -1.77
N GLY A 58 7.97 11.94 -0.86
CA GLY A 58 8.11 13.36 -1.17
C GLY A 58 9.51 13.71 -1.68
N LEU A 59 10.56 13.17 -1.04
CA LEU A 59 11.94 13.32 -1.49
C LEU A 59 12.17 12.68 -2.86
N ALA A 60 11.59 11.50 -3.11
CA ALA A 60 11.67 10.84 -4.42
C ALA A 60 11.06 11.69 -5.55
N LEU A 61 9.89 12.29 -5.31
CA LEU A 61 9.26 13.19 -6.29
C LEU A 61 10.06 14.48 -6.49
N ALA A 62 10.58 15.08 -5.41
CA ALA A 62 11.41 16.28 -5.51
C ALA A 62 12.68 16.01 -6.32
N LEU A 63 13.32 14.84 -6.12
CA LEU A 63 14.48 14.44 -6.91
C LEU A 63 14.12 14.27 -8.39
N ALA A 64 13.01 13.60 -8.69
CA ALA A 64 12.55 13.43 -10.08
C ALA A 64 12.31 14.78 -10.77
N GLU A 65 11.75 15.76 -10.06
CA GLU A 65 11.55 17.12 -10.57
C GLU A 65 12.89 17.86 -10.79
N GLN A 66 13.82 17.75 -9.86
CA GLN A 66 15.16 18.33 -9.99
C GLN A 66 15.96 17.76 -11.17
N THR A 67 15.84 16.46 -11.42
CA THR A 67 16.52 15.77 -12.53
C THR A 67 15.71 15.76 -13.82
N GLN A 68 14.56 16.46 -13.86
CA GLN A 68 13.64 16.48 -14.99
C GLN A 68 13.26 15.08 -15.50
N THR A 69 13.22 14.10 -14.59
CA THR A 69 12.90 12.71 -14.89
C THR A 69 11.40 12.50 -14.82
N ALA A 70 10.82 11.96 -15.90
CA ALA A 70 9.40 11.62 -15.93
C ALA A 70 9.09 10.49 -14.94
N ALA A 71 8.36 10.80 -13.87
CA ALA A 71 7.98 9.85 -12.82
C ALA A 71 6.47 9.88 -12.51
N PRO A 72 5.60 9.56 -13.48
CA PRO A 72 4.15 9.66 -13.31
C PRO A 72 3.61 8.78 -12.18
N LEU A 73 4.09 7.54 -12.05
CA LEU A 73 3.68 6.63 -10.97
C LEU A 73 4.08 7.16 -9.59
N THR A 74 5.28 7.74 -9.47
CA THR A 74 5.73 8.37 -8.22
C THR A 74 4.83 9.53 -7.83
N ARG A 75 4.40 10.36 -8.79
CA ARG A 75 3.48 11.47 -8.54
C ARG A 75 2.14 10.97 -7.97
N THR A 76 1.52 10.00 -8.63
CA THR A 76 0.28 9.38 -8.16
C THR A 76 0.44 8.75 -6.78
N MET A 77 1.55 8.05 -6.55
CA MET A 77 1.84 7.45 -5.25
C MET A 77 1.94 8.53 -4.15
N VAL A 78 2.65 9.64 -4.38
CA VAL A 78 2.76 10.74 -3.42
C VAL A 78 1.39 11.36 -3.10
N GLU A 79 0.53 11.54 -4.11
CA GLU A 79 -0.83 12.04 -3.93
C GLU A 79 -1.64 11.09 -3.03
N LEU A 80 -1.58 9.78 -3.30
CA LEU A 80 -2.23 8.76 -2.48
C LEU A 80 -1.78 8.83 -1.01
N TRP A 81 -0.47 8.81 -0.75
CA TRP A 81 0.07 8.87 0.62
C TRP A 81 -0.28 10.16 1.36
N ARG A 82 -0.40 11.28 0.65
CA ARG A 82 -0.81 12.58 1.23
C ARG A 82 -2.31 12.66 1.49
N SER A 83 -3.13 12.03 0.66
CA SER A 83 -4.60 12.04 0.77
C SER A 83 -5.14 11.09 1.83
N ALA A 84 -4.35 10.10 2.27
CA ALA A 84 -4.79 9.13 3.26
C ALA A 84 -5.09 9.79 4.61
N GLU A 85 -6.28 9.51 5.16
CA GLU A 85 -6.74 9.96 6.48
C GLU A 85 -6.07 9.17 7.62
N LEU A 86 -4.74 9.11 7.61
CA LEU A 86 -3.89 8.48 8.62
C LEU A 86 -2.97 9.53 9.24
N GLY A 87 -2.83 9.48 10.57
CA GLY A 87 -1.90 10.32 11.31
C GLY A 87 -0.45 9.94 11.03
N ASP A 88 0.48 10.87 11.23
CA ASP A 88 1.90 10.62 10.93
C ASP A 88 2.55 9.53 11.80
N GLN A 89 1.95 9.21 12.95
CA GLN A 89 2.39 8.14 13.85
C GLN A 89 1.75 6.79 13.55
N ASP A 90 0.75 6.73 12.67
CA ASP A 90 0.21 5.46 12.19
C ASP A 90 1.29 4.68 11.44
N ASP A 91 1.20 3.36 11.47
CA ASP A 91 2.07 2.52 10.65
C ASP A 91 1.70 2.65 9.17
N PHE A 92 2.71 2.80 8.31
CA PHE A 92 2.48 3.02 6.87
C PHE A 92 1.74 1.86 6.19
N THR A 93 1.83 0.64 6.74
CA THR A 93 1.13 -0.53 6.19
C THR A 93 -0.40 -0.42 6.31
N ARG A 94 -0.92 0.45 7.18
CA ARG A 94 -2.35 0.76 7.29
C ARG A 94 -2.94 1.34 6.01
N LEU A 95 -2.13 1.93 5.13
CA LEU A 95 -2.61 2.37 3.82
C LEU A 95 -3.25 1.21 3.02
N ALA A 96 -2.80 -0.03 3.23
CA ALA A 96 -3.43 -1.18 2.60
C ALA A 96 -4.88 -1.43 3.07
N GLN A 97 -5.29 -0.95 4.25
CA GLN A 97 -6.68 -1.01 4.73
C GLN A 97 -7.56 0.00 4.00
N PHE A 98 -7.09 1.23 3.82
CA PHE A 98 -7.83 2.29 3.12
C PHE A 98 -8.28 1.83 1.72
N THR A 99 -7.46 1.01 1.06
CA THR A 99 -7.81 0.44 -0.24
C THR A 99 -8.94 -0.60 -0.19
N ARG A 100 -9.26 -1.19 0.97
CA ARG A 100 -10.29 -2.22 1.18
C ARG A 100 -11.66 -1.68 1.60
N GLU A 101 -11.74 -0.48 2.17
CA GLU A 101 -12.96 0.08 2.78
C GLU A 101 -14.08 0.48 1.80
N GLY A 102 -13.92 0.24 0.50
CA GLY A 102 -14.92 0.56 -0.53
C GLY A 102 -16.24 -0.22 -0.49
N ARG A 103 -16.55 -0.97 0.59
CA ARG A 103 -17.77 -1.82 0.69
C ARG A 103 -18.38 -1.93 2.10
N HIS A 104 -18.43 -0.85 2.87
CA HIS A 104 -19.28 -0.81 4.06
C HIS A 104 -20.24 0.38 4.03
N GLU A 105 -21.13 0.45 3.03
CA GLU A 105 -22.31 1.34 3.06
C GLU A 105 -23.42 1.01 2.05
N ARG A 106 -23.54 -0.25 1.59
CA ARG A 106 -24.70 -0.70 0.81
C ARG A 106 -25.10 -2.09 1.27
N ASP A 107 -25.92 -2.15 2.31
CA ASP A 107 -27.15 -2.97 2.41
C ASP A 107 -27.94 -2.56 3.66
#